data_AF-A0A7W1XW04-F1
#
_entry.id   AF-A0A7W1XW04-F1
#
_cell.length_a   1.000
_cell.length_b   1.000
_cell.length_c   1.000
_cell.angle_alpha   90.00
_cell.angle_beta   90.00
_cell.angle_gamma   90.00
#
_symmetry.space_group_name_H-M   'P 1'
#
loop_
_entity.id
_entity.type
_entity.pdbx_description
1 polymer ?
#
loop_
_entity_poly.entity_id
_entity_poly.type
_entity_poly.pdbx_seq_one_letter_code
_entity_poly.pdbx_strand_id
1 'polypeptide(L)' 'MTRSRLRILIALLALLPASFLISSDLGAQSPEELERRWKKKQESSFLKAVKWERSLDSAVERARRDNLPIVAYFTRSYAP' A
#
# COMPACT_ATOMS: atom_id res chain seq x y z
N MET A 1 14.61 44.56 -26.11
CA MET A 1 13.70 43.90 -25.13
C MET A 1 13.96 44.47 -23.75
N THR A 2 12.94 45.10 -23.15
CA THR A 2 13.07 46.04 -22.05
C THR A 2 13.29 45.35 -20.70
N ARG A 3 14.27 45.84 -19.92
CA ARG A 3 14.64 45.33 -18.57
C ARG A 3 13.44 45.27 -17.60
N SER A 4 12.35 46.01 -17.86
CA SER A 4 11.12 45.95 -17.07
C SER A 4 10.33 44.65 -17.27
N ARG A 5 10.32 44.08 -18.48
CA ARG A 5 9.59 42.82 -18.76
C ARG A 5 10.27 41.62 -18.07
N LEU A 6 11.60 41.65 -17.97
CA LEU A 6 12.37 40.64 -17.24
C LEU A 6 12.09 40.69 -15.73
N ARG A 7 11.93 41.90 -15.15
CA ARG A 7 11.59 42.08 -13.74
C ARG A 7 10.16 41.63 -13.40
N ILE A 8 9.22 41.86 -14.30
CA ILE A 8 7.83 41.39 -14.16
C ILE A 8 7.78 39.86 -14.24
N LEU A 9 8.55 39.25 -15.15
CA LEU A 9 8.63 37.79 -15.26
C LEU A 9 9.24 37.14 -14.01
N ILE A 10 10.27 37.76 -13.42
CA ILE A 10 10.90 37.28 -12.18
C ILE A 10 9.96 37.46 -10.97
N ALA A 11 9.24 38.58 -10.89
CA ALA A 11 8.25 38.81 -9.84
C ALA A 11 7.05 37.85 -9.94
N LEU A 12 6.66 37.46 -11.16
CA LEU A 12 5.60 36.48 -11.39
C LEU A 12 6.04 35.05 -11.03
N LEU A 13 7.31 34.72 -11.25
CA LEU A 13 7.88 33.42 -10.90
C LEU A 13 8.04 33.23 -9.38
N ALA A 14 8.20 34.32 -8.62
CA ALA A 14 8.26 34.30 -7.16
C ALA A 14 6.89 34.15 -6.47
N LEU A 15 5.79 34.26 -7.23
CA LEU A 15 4.42 34.04 -6.73
C LEU A 15 3.92 32.61 -6.95
N LEU A 16 4.75 31.70 -7.47
CA LEU A 16 4.41 30.28 -7.49
C LEU A 16 4.39 29.78 -6.04
N PRO A 17 3.24 29.34 -5.52
CA PRO A 17 3.14 28.87 -4.15
C PRO A 17 4.09 27.68 -3.99
N ALA A 18 5.05 27.82 -3.06
CA ALA A 18 5.97 26.77 -2.63
C ALA A 18 5.27 25.54 -1.98
N SER A 19 3.94 25.48 -2.07
CA SER A 19 3.07 24.42 -1.56
C SER A 19 3.25 23.07 -2.26
N PHE A 20 4.05 22.99 -3.32
CA PHE A 20 4.41 21.72 -3.97
C PHE A 20 5.59 20.99 -3.31
N LEU A 21 6.14 21.52 -2.21
CA LEU A 21 7.20 20.87 -1.40
C LEU A 21 6.65 20.15 -0.16
N ILE A 22 5.40 19.70 -0.16
CA ILE A 22 5.00 18.67 0.80
C ILE A 22 5.39 17.33 0.20
N SER A 23 6.62 16.96 0.57
CA SER A 23 7.23 15.66 0.44
C SER A 23 6.20 14.54 0.51
N SER A 24 6.23 13.70 -0.51
CA SER A 24 5.76 12.34 -0.47
C SER A 24 6.36 11.62 0.75
N ASP A 25 5.59 11.54 1.84
CA ASP A 25 5.76 10.54 2.90
C ASP A 25 5.30 9.17 2.37
N LEU A 26 5.89 8.78 1.24
CA LEU A 26 5.75 7.49 0.60
C LEU A 26 6.97 6.67 1.03
N GLY A 27 6.91 6.05 2.21
CA GLY A 27 7.80 4.93 2.52
C GLY A 27 8.50 5.03 3.87
N ALA A 28 7.75 4.76 4.94
CA ALA A 28 8.17 3.98 6.09
C ALA A 28 7.01 3.99 7.10
N GLN A 29 5.95 3.21 6.85
CA GLN A 29 4.99 2.95 7.93
C GLN A 29 5.72 2.29 9.09
N SER A 30 5.46 2.76 10.31
CA SER A 30 6.13 2.20 11.48
C SER A 30 5.78 0.71 11.59
N PRO A 31 6.68 -0.15 12.09
CA PRO A 31 6.40 -1.57 12.29
C PRO A 31 5.11 -1.83 13.08
N GLU A 32 4.79 -0.95 14.03
CA GLU A 32 3.57 -0.99 14.83
C GLU A 32 2.31 -0.73 14.00
N GLU A 33 2.36 0.19 13.04
CA GLU A 33 1.24 0.46 12.13
C GLU A 33 0.99 -0.70 11.17
N LEU A 34 2.06 -1.33 10.68
CA LEU A 34 1.99 -2.52 9.84
C LEU A 34 1.36 -3.69 10.61
N GLU A 35 1.84 -3.93 11.83
CA GLU A 35 1.33 -4.96 12.73
C GLU A 35 -0.16 -4.72 13.05
N ARG A 36 -0.53 -3.46 13.33
CA ARG A 36 -1.94 -3.08 13.58
C ARG A 36 -2.82 -3.36 12.37
N ARG A 37 -2.39 -2.98 11.17
CA ARG A 37 -3.15 -3.23 9.93
C ARG A 37 -3.26 -4.72 9.63
N TRP A 38 -2.20 -5.48 9.88
CA TRP A 38 -2.21 -6.93 9.74
C TRP A 38 -3.22 -7.57 10.70
N LYS A 39 -3.18 -7.23 11.99
CA LYS A 39 -4.17 -7.68 12.99
C LYS A 39 -5.60 -7.36 12.57
N LYS A 40 -5.86 -6.12 12.14
CA LYS A 40 -7.18 -5.70 11.64
C LYS A 40 -7.64 -6.51 10.42
N LYS A 41 -6.74 -6.87 9.50
CA LYS A 41 -7.10 -7.73 8.35
C LYS A 41 -7.48 -9.14 8.79
N GLN A 42 -6.74 -9.71 9.74
CA GLN A 42 -7.02 -11.05 10.30
C GLN A 42 -8.41 -11.12 10.99
N GLU A 43 -8.94 -9.98 11.44
CA GLU A 43 -10.27 -9.92 12.04
C GLU A 43 -11.43 -10.07 11.03
N SER A 44 -11.16 -9.98 9.72
CA SER A 44 -12.21 -10.03 8.70
C SER A 44 -13.01 -11.33 8.75
N SER A 45 -14.33 -11.22 8.58
CA SER A 45 -15.25 -12.37 8.53
C SER A 45 -14.87 -13.35 7.43
N PHE A 46 -14.38 -12.86 6.30
CA PHE A 46 -13.85 -13.67 5.20
C PHE A 46 -12.71 -14.59 5.65
N LEU A 47 -11.71 -14.08 6.37
CA LEU A 47 -10.59 -14.89 6.83
C LEU A 47 -10.99 -15.86 7.96
N LYS A 48 -12.02 -15.52 8.74
CA LYS A 48 -12.55 -16.38 9.81
C LYS A 48 -13.51 -17.47 9.32
N ALA A 49 -14.13 -17.30 8.16
CA ALA A 49 -15.14 -18.22 7.64
C ALA A 49 -14.58 -19.61 7.33
N VAL A 50 -13.29 -19.72 7.04
CA VAL A 50 -12.64 -20.98 6.65
C VAL A 50 -11.23 -21.09 7.26
N LYS A 51 -10.77 -22.32 7.45
CA LYS A 51 -9.39 -22.59 7.84
C LYS A 51 -8.46 -22.46 6.62
N TRP A 52 -7.66 -21.40 6.60
CA TRP A 52 -6.66 -21.13 5.57
C TRP A 52 -5.35 -21.88 5.81
N GLU A 53 -4.81 -22.46 4.75
CA GLU A 53 -3.47 -23.04 4.72
C GLU A 53 -2.43 -21.95 4.41
N ARG A 54 -1.24 -22.07 4.99
CA ARG A 54 -0.17 -21.05 4.85
C ARG A 54 0.93 -21.43 3.85
N SER A 55 0.97 -22.68 3.39
CA SER A 55 1.90 -23.14 2.37
C SER A 55 1.16 -23.84 1.24
N LEU A 56 1.79 -23.84 0.06
CA LEU A 56 1.27 -24.58 -1.08
C LEU A 56 1.25 -26.09 -0.77
N ASP A 57 2.30 -26.61 -0.15
CA ASP A 57 2.42 -28.03 0.18
C ASP A 57 1.27 -28.50 1.08
N SER A 58 0.95 -27.76 2.16
CA SER A 58 -0.16 -28.14 3.05
C SER A 58 -1.52 -28.02 2.36
N ALA A 59 -1.68 -27.04 1.46
CA ALA A 59 -2.88 -26.90 0.64
C ALA A 59 -3.05 -28.08 -0.33
N VAL A 60 -1.98 -28.55 -0.96
CA VAL A 60 -1.99 -29.70 -1.88
C VAL A 60 -2.30 -31.00 -1.16
N GLU A 61 -1.69 -31.24 0.00
CA GLU A 61 -1.97 -32.44 0.81
C GLU A 61 -3.44 -32.51 1.21
N ARG A 62 -3.99 -31.39 1.69
CA ARG A 62 -5.39 -31.28 2.09
C ARG A 62 -6.34 -31.43 0.91
N ALA A 63 -6.06 -30.77 -0.21
CA ALA A 63 -6.87 -30.87 -1.43
C ALA A 63 -6.95 -32.30 -1.96
N ARG A 64 -5.83 -33.04 -1.94
CA ARG A 64 -5.79 -34.45 -2.33
C ARG A 64 -6.60 -35.34 -1.39
N ARG A 65 -6.45 -35.15 -0.07
CA ARG A 65 -7.16 -35.96 0.94
C ARG A 65 -8.67 -35.74 0.89
N ASP A 66 -9.09 -34.48 0.76
CA ASP A 66 -10.49 -34.09 0.88
C ASP A 66 -11.20 -34.01 -0.49
N ASN A 67 -10.47 -34.24 -1.59
CA ASN A 67 -10.91 -34.08 -2.98
C ASN A 67 -11.54 -32.69 -3.24
N LEU A 68 -10.86 -31.63 -2.77
CA LEU A 68 -11.32 -30.24 -2.86
C LEU A 68 -10.46 -29.41 -3.81
N PRO A 69 -11.03 -28.40 -4.50
CA PRO A 69 -10.25 -27.45 -5.28
C PRO A 69 -9.40 -26.55 -4.37
N ILE A 70 -8.26 -26.09 -4.88
CA ILE A 70 -7.42 -25.10 -4.20
C ILE A 70 -7.84 -23.70 -4.65
N VAL A 71 -8.20 -22.86 -3.68
CA VAL A 71 -8.41 -21.42 -3.89
C VAL A 71 -7.32 -20.67 -3.14
N ALA A 72 -6.54 -19.87 -3.87
CA ALA A 72 -5.46 -19.06 -3.29
C ALA A 72 -5.88 -17.59 -3.19
N TYR A 73 -5.73 -17.02 -2.00
CA TYR A 73 -5.96 -15.59 -1.76
C TYR A 73 -4.65 -14.92 -1.35
N PHE A 74 -4.13 -14.06 -2.23
CA PHE A 74 -2.90 -13.33 -1.98
C PHE A 74 -3.23 -11.93 -1.50
N THR A 75 -2.97 -11.64 -0.23
CA THR A 75 -2.95 -10.25 0.23
C THR A 75 -1.61 -9.64 -0.13
N ARG A 76 -1.59 -8.72 -1.10
CA ARG A 76 -0.46 -7.81 -1.25
C ARG A 76 -0.45 -6.90 -0.02
N SER A 77 0.46 -7.13 0.92
CA SER A 77 0.84 -6.12 1.91
C SER A 77 1.90 -5.21 1.31
N TYR A 78 1.61 -4.57 0.17
CA TYR A 78 2.35 -3.35 -0.16
C TYR A 78 1.83 -2.29 0.82
N ALA A 79 2.45 -2.27 2.00
CA ALA A 79 2.90 -1.00 2.50
C ALA A 79 3.88 -0.44 1.45
N PRO A 80 3.74 0.80 0.97
CA PRO A 80 4.89 1.67 1.11
C PRO A 80 5.27 1.76 2.59
#